data_AF-C1IIV2-F1
#
_entry.id   AF-C1IIV2-F1
#
_cell.length_a   1.000
_cell.length_b   1.000
_cell.length_c   1.000
_cell.angle_alpha   90.00
_cell.angle_beta   90.00
_cell.angle_gamma   90.00
#
_symmetry.space_group_name_H-M   'P 1'
#
loop_
_entity.id
_entity.type
_entity.pdbx_description
1 polymer ?
#
loop_
_entity_poly.entity_id
_entity_poly.type
_entity_poly.pdbx_seq_one_letter_code
_entity_poly.pdbx_strand_id
1 'polypeptide(L)'
;MHEFQNLHSTSKARIQEFVRGHFYGHLDFNLEKTLFFFIAGRYEFSNKGADIFLESLSRLNYLLRVHRSDVTVVVFFIMPAQTNNFNVESLKGQAVRKQLWDTAHTVKEKFGKKLYDALLKGQIPDMNSILDRDDFTI
;
A
#
# COMPACT_ATOMS: atom_id res chain seq x y z
N MET A 1 -24.23 11.64 -1.04
CA MET A 1 -23.84 10.21 -0.98
C MET A 1 -22.54 9.93 -1.75
N HIS A 2 -22.33 10.53 -2.93
CA HIS A 2 -21.12 10.31 -3.75
C HIS A 2 -19.81 10.89 -3.17
N GLU A 3 -19.84 12.03 -2.48
CA GLU A 3 -18.62 12.67 -1.96
C GLU A 3 -17.91 11.84 -0.89
N PHE A 4 -18.66 11.22 0.04
CA PHE A 4 -18.11 10.33 1.06
C PHE A 4 -17.42 9.11 0.45
N GLN A 5 -17.98 8.54 -0.63
CA GLN A 5 -17.38 7.41 -1.33
C GLN A 5 -16.06 7.79 -2.01
N ASN A 6 -16.00 8.99 -2.60
CA ASN A 6 -14.76 9.52 -3.18
C ASN A 6 -13.70 9.75 -2.11
N LEU A 7 -14.08 10.29 -0.94
CA LEU A 7 -13.18 10.49 0.18
C LEU A 7 -12.67 9.16 0.75
N HIS A 8 -13.54 8.14 0.85
CA HIS A 8 -13.15 6.79 1.24
C HIS A 8 -12.12 6.22 0.27
N SER A 9 -12.38 6.28 -1.04
CA SER A 9 -11.45 5.79 -2.07
C SER A 9 -10.09 6.48 -2.00
N THR A 10 -10.10 7.81 -1.91
CA THR A 10 -8.88 8.63 -1.80
C THR A 10 -8.08 8.29 -0.53
N SER A 11 -8.76 8.12 0.61
CA SER A 11 -8.12 7.78 1.88
C SER A 11 -7.60 6.33 1.88
N LYS A 12 -8.35 5.39 1.29
CA LYS A 12 -7.94 4.00 1.13
C LYS A 12 -6.65 3.91 0.30
N ALA A 13 -6.52 4.69 -0.77
CA ALA A 13 -5.30 4.73 -1.57
C ALA A 13 -4.07 5.16 -0.73
N ARG A 14 -4.22 6.14 0.16
CA ARG A 14 -3.14 6.56 1.08
C ARG A 14 -2.74 5.46 2.07
N ILE A 15 -3.71 4.72 2.59
CA ILE A 15 -3.45 3.58 3.48
C ILE A 15 -2.74 2.45 2.71
N GLN A 16 -3.14 2.18 1.47
CA GLN A 16 -2.48 1.19 0.62
C GLN A 16 -1.01 1.54 0.36
N GLU A 17 -0.67 2.81 0.13
CA GLU A 17 0.74 3.24 0.01
C GLU A 17 1.56 3.00 1.28
N PHE A 18 0.96 3.24 2.45
CA PHE A 18 1.59 2.91 3.71
C PHE A 18 1.84 1.40 3.82
N VAL A 19 0.83 0.57 3.51
CA VAL A 19 0.93 -0.90 3.55
C VAL A 19 1.99 -1.41 2.59
N ARG A 20 2.08 -0.88 1.36
CA ARG A 20 3.15 -1.22 0.41
C ARG A 20 4.54 -1.00 1.00
N GLY A 21 4.75 0.13 1.68
CA GLY A 21 6.03 0.42 2.32
C GLY A 21 6.30 -0.43 3.56
N HIS A 22 5.26 -0.73 4.35
CA HIS A 22 5.40 -1.52 5.57
C HIS A 22 5.67 -3.00 5.28
N PHE A 23 5.07 -3.54 4.22
CA PHE A 23 5.27 -4.91 3.73
C PHE A 23 6.27 -4.98 2.57
N TYR A 24 7.18 -4.02 2.45
CA TYR A 24 8.21 -4.05 1.41
C TYR A 24 9.01 -5.36 1.48
N GLY A 25 9.14 -6.07 0.35
CA GLY A 25 9.76 -7.40 0.26
C GLY A 25 8.82 -8.58 0.60
N HIS A 26 7.63 -8.32 1.12
CA HIS A 26 6.65 -9.31 1.56
C HIS A 26 5.21 -9.00 1.12
N LEU A 27 5.04 -8.21 0.05
CA LEU A 27 3.72 -7.88 -0.50
C LEU A 27 3.24 -9.02 -1.42
N ASP A 28 2.86 -10.15 -0.81
CA ASP A 28 2.40 -11.38 -1.48
C ASP A 28 0.87 -11.49 -1.59
N PHE A 29 0.16 -10.40 -1.29
CA PHE A 29 -1.31 -10.36 -1.27
C PHE A 29 -1.89 -9.22 -2.11
N ASN A 30 -3.15 -9.37 -2.53
CA ASN A 30 -3.85 -8.39 -3.37
C ASN A 30 -4.49 -7.26 -2.53
N LEU A 31 -4.00 -6.03 -2.71
CA LEU A 31 -4.51 -4.83 -2.03
C LEU A 31 -5.95 -4.44 -2.40
N GLU A 32 -6.47 -4.89 -3.55
CA GLU A 32 -7.88 -4.69 -3.93
C GLU A 32 -8.81 -5.57 -3.10
N LYS A 33 -8.38 -6.80 -2.80
CA LYS A 33 -9.07 -7.78 -1.93
C LYS A 33 -8.65 -7.66 -0.46
N THR A 34 -7.98 -6.56 -0.10
CA THR A 34 -7.59 -6.28 1.28
C THR A 34 -8.62 -5.39 1.96
N LEU A 35 -9.07 -5.82 3.14
CA LEU A 35 -9.91 -5.04 4.05
C LEU A 35 -9.05 -4.42 5.15
N PHE A 36 -9.35 -3.17 5.48
CA PHE A 36 -8.65 -2.43 6.55
C PHE A 36 -9.57 -2.30 7.74
N PHE A 37 -9.24 -2.98 8.84
CA PHE A 37 -9.91 -2.80 10.12
C PHE A 37 -9.04 -1.95 11.04
N PHE A 38 -9.66 -1.31 12.01
CA PHE A 38 -8.91 -0.58 13.02
C PHE A 38 -9.65 -0.58 14.36
N ILE A 39 -8.89 -0.46 15.42
CA ILE A 39 -9.36 -0.13 16.75
C ILE A 39 -8.57 1.09 17.25
N ALA A 40 -9.26 2.06 17.81
CA ALA A 40 -8.65 3.32 18.24
C ALA A 40 -9.18 3.76 19.61
N GLY A 41 -8.31 4.40 20.40
CA GLY A 41 -8.68 4.97 21.68
C GLY A 41 -7.50 5.14 22.63
N ARG A 42 -7.76 5.57 23.87
CA ARG A 42 -6.77 5.47 24.95
C ARG A 42 -6.34 4.02 25.11
N TYR A 43 -5.11 3.81 25.56
CA TYR A 43 -4.60 2.46 25.80
C TYR A 43 -5.16 1.88 27.11
N GLU A 44 -6.42 1.47 27.03
CA GLU A 44 -7.13 0.72 28.07
C GLU A 44 -7.49 -0.65 27.49
N PHE A 45 -6.57 -1.61 27.58
CA PHE A 45 -6.62 -2.87 26.82
C PHE A 45 -7.95 -3.61 26.97
N SER A 46 -8.46 -3.76 28.19
CA SER A 46 -9.75 -4.43 28.44
C SER A 46 -10.97 -3.52 28.30
N ASN A 47 -10.92 -2.26 28.78
CA ASN A 47 -12.09 -1.36 28.68
C ASN A 47 -12.44 -1.00 27.24
N LYS A 48 -11.44 -0.94 26.36
CA LYS A 48 -11.63 -0.73 24.92
C LYS A 48 -11.83 -2.04 24.16
N GLY A 49 -11.76 -3.19 24.83
CA GLY A 49 -11.96 -4.51 24.24
C GLY A 49 -10.87 -4.91 23.23
N ALA A 50 -9.65 -4.38 23.37
CA ALA A 50 -8.53 -4.76 22.49
C ALA A 50 -8.11 -6.22 22.70
N ASP A 51 -8.29 -6.75 23.91
CA ASP A 51 -8.15 -8.17 24.23
C ASP A 51 -9.11 -9.06 23.42
N ILE A 52 -10.41 -8.78 23.50
CA ILE A 52 -11.45 -9.53 22.77
C ILE A 52 -11.28 -9.34 21.26
N PHE A 53 -10.92 -8.13 20.82
CA PHE A 53 -10.67 -7.84 19.41
C PHE A 53 -9.50 -8.68 18.87
N LEU A 54 -8.38 -8.75 19.58
CA LEU A 54 -7.23 -9.56 19.20
C LEU A 54 -7.55 -11.06 19.16
N GLU A 55 -8.27 -11.57 20.15
CA GLU A 55 -8.74 -12.95 20.18
C GLU A 55 -9.72 -13.25 19.03
N SER A 56 -10.60 -12.31 18.68
CA SER A 56 -11.51 -12.46 17.55
C SER A 56 -10.75 -12.50 16.21
N LEU A 57 -9.68 -11.72 16.08
CA LEU A 57 -8.82 -11.72 14.90
C LEU A 57 -8.04 -13.04 14.74
N SER A 58 -7.63 -13.68 15.84
CA SER A 58 -6.98 -15.00 15.79
C SER A 58 -7.92 -16.06 15.20
N ARG A 59 -9.18 -16.06 15.63
CA ARG A 59 -10.24 -16.92 15.11
C ARG A 59 -10.58 -16.60 13.66
N LEU A 60 -10.68 -15.32 13.32
CA LEU A 60 -10.89 -14.89 11.93
C LEU A 60 -9.76 -15.38 11.02
N ASN A 61 -8.50 -15.24 11.44
CA ASN A 61 -7.35 -15.73 10.68
C ASN A 61 -7.44 -17.25 10.46
N TYR A 62 -7.80 -18.03 11.49
CA TYR A 62 -8.03 -19.46 11.34
C TYR A 62 -9.13 -19.76 10.31
N LEU A 63 -10.28 -19.08 10.40
CA LEU A 63 -11.41 -19.27 9.48
C LEU A 63 -11.03 -18.92 8.03
N LEU A 64 -10.35 -17.79 7.80
CA LEU A 64 -9.91 -17.39 6.46
C LEU A 64 -8.98 -18.45 5.84
N ARG A 65 -8.07 -19.02 6.63
CA ARG A 65 -7.16 -20.08 6.18
C ARG A 65 -7.88 -21.39 5.89
N VAL A 66 -8.79 -21.82 6.76
CA VAL A 66 -9.58 -23.05 6.58
C VAL A 66 -10.45 -22.97 5.33
N HIS A 67 -11.09 -21.82 5.12
CA HIS A 67 -11.93 -21.57 3.95
C HIS A 67 -11.13 -21.20 2.69
N ARG A 68 -9.79 -21.12 2.78
CA ARG A 68 -8.90 -20.71 1.68
C ARG A 68 -9.36 -19.40 1.02
N SER A 69 -9.76 -18.44 1.84
CA SER A 69 -10.18 -17.13 1.37
C SER A 69 -9.00 -16.40 0.74
N ASP A 70 -9.28 -15.70 -0.36
CA ASP A 70 -8.35 -14.80 -1.05
C ASP A 70 -8.39 -13.37 -0.48
N VAL A 71 -9.23 -13.13 0.54
CA VAL A 71 -9.33 -11.86 1.25
C VAL A 71 -8.21 -11.76 2.27
N THR A 72 -7.54 -10.61 2.27
CA THR A 72 -6.57 -10.26 3.31
C THR A 72 -7.17 -9.22 4.24
N VAL A 73 -6.90 -9.33 5.54
CA VAL A 73 -7.34 -8.33 6.52
C VAL A 73 -6.10 -7.72 7.17
N VAL A 74 -5.92 -6.42 7.01
CA VAL A 74 -4.88 -5.64 7.69
C VAL A 74 -5.54 -4.83 8.80
N VAL A 75 -5.02 -4.96 10.02
CA VAL A 75 -5.63 -4.35 11.21
C VAL A 75 -4.71 -3.32 11.83
N PHE A 76 -5.23 -2.13 12.09
CA PHE A 76 -4.50 -1.06 12.77
C PHE A 76 -4.91 -0.94 14.24
N PHE A 77 -3.94 -0.98 15.14
CA PHE A 77 -4.13 -0.65 16.56
C PHE A 77 -3.63 0.78 16.79
N ILE A 78 -4.56 1.69 17.05
CA ILE A 78 -4.29 3.12 17.23
C ILE A 78 -4.52 3.46 18.71
N MET A 79 -3.58 3.01 19.54
CA MET A 79 -3.62 3.18 20.99
C MET A 79 -2.30 3.76 21.49
N PRO A 80 -2.28 5.03 21.96
CA PRO A 80 -1.05 5.67 22.42
C PRO A 80 -0.40 4.91 23.58
N ALA A 81 0.85 4.50 23.40
CA ALA A 81 1.67 3.79 24.39
C ALA A 81 2.99 4.53 24.62
N GLN A 82 3.72 4.17 25.69
CA GLN A 82 5.11 4.62 25.84
C GLN A 82 5.96 4.05 24.71
N THR A 83 6.64 4.91 23.95
CA THR A 83 7.47 4.53 22.80
C THR A 83 8.74 5.40 22.76
N ASN A 84 9.82 4.87 22.17
CA ASN A 84 11.11 5.55 22.11
C ASN A 84 11.40 6.23 20.77
N ASN A 85 10.53 6.07 19.75
CA ASN A 85 10.48 6.66 18.40
C ASN A 85 9.95 5.61 17.38
N PHE A 86 9.88 5.99 16.11
CA PHE A 86 9.56 5.07 15.01
C PHE A 86 10.59 3.94 14.86
N ASN A 87 10.11 2.75 14.49
CA ASN A 87 10.96 1.63 14.13
C ASN A 87 11.74 1.94 12.82
N VAL A 88 13.06 1.67 12.82
CA VAL A 88 13.97 1.95 11.70
C VAL A 88 13.60 1.19 10.43
N GLU A 89 13.17 -0.07 10.55
CA GLU A 89 12.72 -0.90 9.41
C GLU A 89 11.46 -0.33 8.77
N SER A 90 10.52 0.16 9.59
CA SER A 90 9.33 0.86 9.09
C SER A 90 9.71 2.11 8.29
N LEU A 91 10.65 2.93 8.78
CA LEU A 91 11.13 4.10 8.05
C LEU A 91 11.84 3.73 6.75
N LYS A 92 12.71 2.71 6.79
CA LYS A 92 13.44 2.21 5.62
C LYS A 92 12.47 1.70 4.54
N GLY A 93 11.47 0.92 4.91
CA GLY A 93 10.45 0.41 3.97
C GLY A 93 9.69 1.53 3.28
N GLN A 94 9.31 2.58 4.03
CA GLN A 94 8.66 3.76 3.43
C GLN A 94 9.59 4.55 2.50
N ALA A 95 10.88 4.69 2.86
CA ALA A 95 11.87 5.38 2.03
C ALA A 95 12.10 4.64 0.71
N VAL A 96 12.28 3.32 0.75
CA VAL A 96 12.48 2.49 -0.44
C VAL A 96 11.24 2.52 -1.34
N ARG A 97 10.05 2.37 -0.76
CA ARG A 97 8.78 2.49 -1.51
C ARG A 97 8.65 3.84 -2.21
N LYS A 98 9.03 4.94 -1.54
CA LYS A 98 9.02 6.28 -2.14
C LYS A 98 10.01 6.39 -3.31
N GLN A 99 11.24 5.93 -3.12
CA GLN A 99 12.26 5.98 -4.17
C GLN A 99 11.83 5.18 -5.42
N LEU A 100 11.29 3.97 -5.23
CA LEU A 100 10.77 3.15 -6.33
C LEU A 100 9.64 3.86 -7.08
N TRP A 101 8.73 4.51 -6.36
CA TRP A 101 7.65 5.29 -6.96
C TRP A 101 8.17 6.48 -7.76
N ASP A 102 9.10 7.25 -7.20
CA ASP A 102 9.67 8.44 -7.84
C ASP A 102 10.45 8.06 -9.13
N THR A 103 11.18 6.94 -9.11
CA THR A 103 11.83 6.38 -10.29
C THR A 103 10.81 5.98 -11.36
N ALA A 104 9.79 5.19 -10.99
CA ALA A 104 8.74 4.78 -11.92
C ALA A 104 8.00 5.99 -12.52
N HIS A 105 7.76 7.03 -11.72
CA HIS A 105 7.14 8.27 -12.18
C HIS A 105 8.00 8.99 -13.21
N THR A 106 9.30 9.08 -12.96
CA THR A 106 10.26 9.69 -13.90
C THR A 106 10.26 8.94 -15.24
N VAL A 107 10.29 7.60 -15.22
CA VAL A 107 10.21 6.77 -16.43
C VAL A 107 8.89 6.99 -17.17
N LYS A 108 7.77 7.03 -16.44
CA LYS A 108 6.43 7.28 -17.00
C LYS A 108 6.37 8.64 -17.72
N GLU A 109 6.93 9.71 -17.15
CA GLU A 109 6.94 11.04 -17.78
C GLU A 109 7.83 11.06 -19.04
N LYS A 110 9.02 10.47 -19.00
CA LYS A 110 9.89 10.31 -20.19
C LYS A 110 9.18 9.54 -21.30
N PHE A 111 8.57 8.41 -20.94
CA PHE A 111 7.80 7.57 -21.85
C PHE A 111 6.64 8.37 -22.47
N GLY A 112 5.87 9.09 -21.66
CA GLY A 112 4.74 9.90 -22.11
C GLY A 112 5.15 10.95 -23.14
N LYS A 113 6.28 11.63 -22.92
CA LYS A 113 6.82 12.63 -23.85
C LYS A 113 7.22 12.00 -25.18
N LYS A 114 8.01 10.93 -25.16
CA LYS A 114 8.44 10.22 -26.39
C LYS A 114 7.25 9.66 -27.17
N LEU A 115 6.24 9.12 -26.47
CA LEU A 115 5.00 8.65 -27.08
C LEU A 115 4.27 9.79 -27.79
N TYR A 116 4.11 10.94 -27.12
CA TYR A 116 3.47 12.12 -27.71
C TYR A 116 4.19 12.59 -28.98
N ASP A 117 5.52 12.71 -28.95
CA ASP A 117 6.33 13.14 -30.09
C ASP A 117 6.24 12.18 -31.29
N ALA A 118 6.13 10.87 -31.03
CA ALA A 118 5.97 9.86 -32.08
C ALA A 118 4.57 9.89 -32.71
N LEU A 119 3.52 10.03 -31.88
CA LEU A 119 2.14 10.13 -32.34
C LEU A 119 1.92 11.37 -33.21
N LEU A 120 2.55 12.51 -32.87
CA LEU A 120 2.53 13.72 -33.70
C LEU A 120 3.14 13.50 -35.10
N LYS A 121 4.06 12.54 -35.23
CA LYS A 121 4.69 12.15 -36.51
C LYS A 121 3.90 11.06 -37.24
N GLY A 122 2.78 10.60 -36.70
CA GLY A 122 1.99 9.49 -37.25
C GLY A 122 2.68 8.13 -37.11
N GLN A 123 3.68 8.01 -36.25
CA GLN A 123 4.39 6.77 -35.99
C GLN A 123 3.86 6.15 -34.69
N ILE A 124 3.63 4.83 -34.70
CA ILE A 124 3.40 4.07 -33.48
C ILE A 124 4.79 3.67 -32.96
N PRO A 125 5.26 4.26 -31.85
CA PRO A 125 6.62 4.00 -31.39
C PRO A 125 6.74 2.58 -30.82
N ASP A 126 7.84 1.88 -31.17
CA ASP A 126 8.16 0.57 -30.62
C ASP A 126 8.63 0.73 -29.17
N MET A 127 8.23 -0.19 -28.29
CA MET A 127 8.49 -0.11 -26.84
C MET A 127 10.00 -0.05 -26.53
N ASN A 128 10.81 -0.73 -27.34
CA ASN A 128 12.27 -0.73 -27.24
C ASN A 128 12.92 0.61 -27.65
N SER A 129 12.22 1.44 -28.43
CA SER A 129 12.70 2.78 -28.82
C SER A 129 12.39 3.85 -27.76
N ILE A 130 11.45 3.56 -26.86
CA ILE A 130 10.94 4.53 -25.88
C ILE A 130 11.64 4.36 -24.53
N LEU A 131 11.87 3.14 -24.09
CA LEU A 131 12.52 2.85 -22.81
C LEU A 131 14.03 2.71 -23.00
N ASP A 132 14.80 3.61 -22.39
CA ASP A 132 16.25 3.55 -22.47
C ASP A 132 16.78 2.50 -21.49
N ARG A 133 17.90 1.84 -21.81
CA ARG A 133 18.50 0.83 -20.90
C ARG A 133 18.82 1.40 -19.52
N ASP A 134 19.17 2.68 -19.48
CA ASP A 134 19.48 3.41 -18.25
C ASP A 134 18.23 3.62 -17.36
N ASP A 135 17.02 3.51 -17.91
CA ASP A 135 15.77 3.58 -17.13
C ASP A 135 15.52 2.28 -16.32
N PHE A 136 16.23 1.18 -16.61
CA PHE A 136 16.13 -0.10 -15.91
C PHE A 136 17.23 -0.32 -14.86
N THR A 137 18.27 0.51 -14.85
CA THR A 137 19.32 0.48 -13.84
C THR A 137 18.90 1.30 -12.62
N ILE A 138 18.55 0.60 -11.54
CA ILE A 138 18.38 1.14 -10.18
C ILE A 138 19.71 1.01 -9.43
#